data_AF-W4VJK9-F1
#
_entry.id   AF-W4VJK9-F1
#
_cell.length_a   1.000
_cell.length_b   1.000
_cell.length_c   1.000
_cell.angle_alpha   90.00
_cell.angle_beta   90.00
_cell.angle_gamma   90.00
#
_symmetry.space_group_name_H-M   'P 1'
#
loop_
_entity.id
_entity.type
_entity.pdbx_description
1 polymer ?
#
loop_
_entity_poly.entity_id
_entity_poly.type
_entity_poly.pdbx_seq_one_letter_code
_entity_poly.pdbx_strand_id
1 'polypeptide(L)'
;MIKYIAQRIVYMIITLFIIASATFFLMQILPGSPFNDLGGKMTEAQEEILMDKYGLNEPVVVQYAKYIANMVQGDLGVSFQYNNRAVTDIILDRLGPSAQLGAQALIIGAILGDYARYDSCNKT
;
A
#
# COMPACT_ATOMS: atom_id res chain seq x y z
N MET A 1 -5.58 10.18 -27.82
CA MET A 1 -6.17 9.26 -26.83
C MET A 1 -5.19 8.18 -26.37
N ILE A 2 -4.69 7.29 -27.24
CA ILE A 2 -3.77 6.20 -26.85
C ILE A 2 -2.48 6.71 -26.18
N LYS A 3 -1.83 7.74 -26.73
CA LYS A 3 -0.63 8.37 -26.11
C LYS A 3 -0.90 8.90 -24.70
N TYR A 4 -2.07 9.50 -24.49
CA TYR A 4 -2.49 10.04 -23.20
C TYR A 4 -2.77 8.93 -22.18
N ILE A 5 -3.46 7.86 -22.60
CA ILE A 5 -3.71 6.69 -21.75
C ILE A 5 -2.38 6.01 -21.38
N ALA A 6 -1.47 5.82 -22.34
CA ALA A 6 -0.16 5.24 -22.10
C ALA A 6 0.67 6.10 -21.12
N GLN A 7 0.70 7.43 -21.31
CA GLN A 7 1.35 8.33 -20.36
C GLN A 7 0.75 8.21 -18.96
N ARG A 8 -0.58 8.12 -18.86
CA ARG A 8 -1.27 7.98 -17.58
C ARG A 8 -0.94 6.66 -16.88
N ILE A 9 -0.87 5.56 -17.61
CA ILE A 9 -0.46 4.25 -17.06
C ILE A 9 0.99 4.32 -16.57
N VAL A 10 1.90 4.94 -17.34
CA VAL A 10 3.29 5.11 -16.92
C VAL A 10 3.39 5.94 -15.64
N TYR A 11 2.68 7.05 -15.54
CA TYR A 11 2.65 7.84 -14.30
C TYR A 11 2.11 7.04 -13.12
N MET A 12 1.03 6.27 -13.29
CA MET A 12 0.49 5.42 -12.22
C MET A 12 1.52 4.40 -11.74
N ILE A 13 2.20 3.70 -12.66
CA ILE A 13 3.23 2.71 -12.31
C ILE A 13 4.39 3.39 -11.55
N ILE A 14 4.88 4.53 -12.04
CA ILE A 14 5.96 5.27 -11.39
C ILE A 14 5.54 5.74 -9.99
N THR A 15 4.33 6.29 -9.84
CA THR A 15 3.83 6.73 -8.53
C THR A 15 3.71 5.55 -7.56
N LEU A 16 3.15 4.42 -8.00
CA LEU A 16 3.07 3.21 -7.17
C LEU A 16 4.46 2.70 -6.79
N PHE A 17 5.40 2.69 -7.73
CA PHE A 17 6.78 2.29 -7.48
C PHE A 17 7.47 3.19 -6.45
N ILE A 18 7.31 4.52 -6.57
CA ILE A 18 7.86 5.48 -5.61
C ILE A 18 7.26 5.27 -4.23
N ILE A 19 5.93 5.11 -4.13
CA ILE A 19 5.25 4.88 -2.85
C ILE A 19 5.71 3.56 -2.24
N ALA A 20 5.72 2.46 -3.00
CA ALA A 20 6.16 1.15 -2.54
C ALA A 20 7.62 1.17 -2.05
N SER A 21 8.50 1.83 -2.79
CA SER A 21 9.90 2.04 -2.40
C SER A 21 9.98 2.85 -1.11
N ALA A 22 9.29 3.98 -1.04
CA ALA A 22 9.28 4.85 0.13
C ALA A 22 8.76 4.12 1.37
N THR A 23 7.68 3.33 1.25
CA THR A 23 7.15 2.53 2.36
C THR A 23 8.11 1.44 2.80
N PHE A 24 8.80 0.79 1.86
CA PHE A 24 9.82 -0.21 2.17
C PHE A 24 10.99 0.41 2.95
N PHE A 25 11.55 1.52 2.46
CA PHE A 25 12.61 2.23 3.16
C PHE A 25 12.16 2.78 4.51
N LEU A 26 10.92 3.26 4.61
CA LEU A 26 10.36 3.72 5.88
C LEU A 26 10.30 2.59 6.90
N MET A 27 9.84 1.40 6.50
CA MET A 27 9.85 0.22 7.37
C MET A 27 11.27 -0.24 7.73
N GLN A 28 12.24 -0.14 6.81
CA GLN A 28 13.64 -0.51 7.07
C GLN A 28 14.33 0.44 8.06
N ILE A 29 13.95 1.72 8.07
CA ILE A 29 14.52 2.74 8.96
C ILE A 29 13.92 2.67 10.36
N LEU A 30 12.70 2.16 10.51
CA LEU A 30 12.07 1.98 11.81
C LEU A 30 12.83 0.91 12.61
N PRO A 31 13.44 1.25 13.75
CA PRO A 31 14.11 0.27 14.60
C PRO A 31 13.05 -0.56 15.32
N GLY A 32 12.73 -1.73 14.77
CA GLY A 32 11.82 -2.70 15.36
C GLY A 32 11.69 -3.91 14.44
N SER A 33 11.75 -5.13 14.99
CA SER A 33 11.40 -6.30 14.20
C SER A 33 9.88 -6.30 13.99
N PRO A 34 9.38 -6.68 12.80
CA PRO A 34 7.93 -6.81 12.56
C PRO A 34 7.27 -7.86 13.48
N PHE A 35 8.06 -8.61 14.25
CA PHE A 35 7.62 -9.59 15.24
C PHE A 35 7.35 -8.98 16.63
N ASN A 36 7.80 -7.75 16.90
CA ASN A 36 7.52 -7.08 18.17
C ASN A 36 6.02 -6.82 18.38
N ASP A 37 5.28 -6.51 17.31
CA ASP A 37 3.82 -6.31 17.34
C ASP A 37 3.03 -7.63 17.38
N LEU A 38 3.65 -8.78 17.08
CA LEU A 38 3.03 -10.11 17.22
C LEU A 38 2.90 -10.56 18.69
N GLY A 39 3.19 -9.66 19.62
CA GLY A 39 2.76 -9.75 21.00
C GLY A 39 3.73 -10.52 21.88
N GLY A 40 4.94 -10.01 22.09
CA GLY A 40 5.78 -10.22 23.28
C GLY A 40 6.01 -11.66 23.78
N LYS A 41 5.72 -12.68 22.97
CA LYS A 41 5.68 -14.10 23.34
C LYS A 41 6.64 -14.97 22.53
N MET A 42 7.52 -14.36 21.73
CA MET A 42 8.55 -15.10 21.01
C MET A 42 9.86 -15.04 21.80
N THR A 43 10.46 -16.21 21.96
CA THR A 43 11.82 -16.36 22.46
C THR A 43 12.80 -15.92 21.36
N GLU A 44 13.98 -15.39 21.68
CA GLU A 44 14.97 -14.94 20.68
C GLU A 44 15.26 -16.01 19.60
N ALA A 45 15.29 -17.29 19.97
CA ALA A 45 15.46 -18.41 19.04
C ALA A 45 14.29 -18.57 18.04
N GLN A 46 13.07 -18.23 18.42
CA GLN A 46 11.91 -18.27 17.53
C GLN A 46 11.93 -17.07 16.57
N GLU A 47 12.42 -15.92 17.04
CA GLU A 47 12.60 -14.73 16.20
C GLU A 47 13.63 -14.99 15.11
N GLU A 48 14.76 -15.61 15.44
CA GLU A 48 15.80 -15.96 14.46
C GLU A 48 15.29 -16.94 13.38
N ILE A 49 14.51 -17.96 13.77
CA ILE A 49 13.88 -18.90 12.83
C ILE A 49 12.89 -18.19 11.91
N LEU A 50 12.11 -17.23 12.43
CA LEU A 50 11.18 -16.45 11.60
C LEU A 50 11.94 -15.47 10.69
N MET A 51 12.98 -14.80 11.19
CA MET A 51 13.82 -13.93 10.38
C MET A 51 14.45 -14.68 9.21
N ASP A 52 14.92 -15.91 9.42
CA ASP A 52 15.49 -16.74 8.37
C ASP A 52 14.41 -17.23 7.38
N LYS A 53 13.26 -17.69 7.89
CA LYS A 53 12.12 -18.15 7.06
C LYS A 53 11.56 -17.06 6.14
N TYR A 54 11.59 -15.81 6.58
CA TYR A 54 11.12 -14.66 5.80
C TYR A 54 12.23 -13.93 5.07
N GLY A 55 13.49 -14.39 5.16
CA GLY A 55 14.63 -13.78 4.48
C GLY A 55 14.99 -12.38 5.00
N LEU A 56 14.57 -12.02 6.22
CA LEU A 56 14.95 -10.75 6.85
C LEU A 56 16.45 -10.68 7.18
N ASN A 57 17.14 -11.82 7.16
CA ASN A 57 18.60 -11.94 7.27
C ASN A 57 19.35 -11.64 5.95
N GLU A 58 18.65 -11.50 4.83
CA GLU A 58 19.29 -11.26 3.53
C GLU A 58 19.70 -9.78 3.37
N PRO A 59 20.67 -9.46 2.48
CA PRO A 59 21.02 -8.07 2.19
C PRO A 59 19.79 -7.27 1.75
N VAL A 60 19.67 -6.02 2.20
CA VAL A 60 18.52 -5.12 1.93
C VAL A 60 18.17 -5.05 0.43
N VAL A 61 19.18 -5.15 -0.44
CA VAL A 61 19.01 -5.17 -1.90
C VAL A 61 18.23 -6.40 -2.37
N VAL A 62 18.49 -7.58 -1.79
CA VAL A 62 17.80 -8.84 -2.11
C VAL A 62 16.36 -8.80 -1.59
N GLN A 63 16.15 -8.28 -0.38
CA GLN A 63 14.81 -8.09 0.19
C GLN A 63 13.96 -7.16 -0.69
N TYR A 64 14.53 -6.04 -1.12
CA TYR A 64 13.86 -5.11 -2.03
C TYR A 64 13.57 -5.72 -3.41
N ALA A 65 14.53 -6.47 -3.98
CA ALA A 65 14.33 -7.13 -5.27
C ALA A 65 13.20 -8.18 -5.22
N LYS A 66 13.15 -8.99 -4.16
CA LYS A 66 12.05 -9.94 -3.92
C LYS A 66 10.72 -9.22 -3.70
N TYR A 67 10.71 -8.14 -2.91
CA TYR A 67 9.51 -7.34 -2.68
C TYR A 67 8.91 -6.77 -3.97
N ILE A 68 9.73 -6.16 -4.83
CA ILE A 68 9.27 -5.63 -6.12
C ILE A 68 8.86 -6.75 -7.08
N ALA A 69 9.58 -7.88 -7.13
CA ALA A 69 9.26 -9.01 -8.00
C ALA A 69 7.89 -9.64 -7.64
N ASN A 70 7.66 -9.87 -6.34
CA ASN A 70 6.39 -10.41 -5.84
C ASN A 70 5.24 -9.42 -6.10
N MET A 71 5.45 -8.12 -5.86
CA MET A 71 4.46 -7.07 -6.14
C MET A 71 4.05 -7.02 -7.63
N VAL A 72 5.00 -7.19 -8.55
CA VAL A 72 4.72 -7.23 -10.00
C VAL A 72 3.97 -8.50 -10.40
N GLN A 73 4.22 -9.63 -9.72
CA GLN A 73 3.45 -10.87 -9.90
C GLN A 73 2.05 -10.83 -9.27
N GLY A 74 1.71 -9.73 -8.56
CA GLY A 74 0.44 -9.60 -7.84
C GLY A 74 0.42 -10.35 -6.51
N ASP A 75 1.56 -10.89 -6.09
CA ASP A 75 1.75 -11.47 -4.77
C ASP A 75 2.24 -10.39 -3.81
N LEU A 76 1.31 -9.77 -3.10
CA LEU A 76 1.62 -8.74 -2.10
C LEU A 76 2.13 -9.35 -0.77
N GLY A 77 2.29 -10.68 -0.73
CA GLY A 77 2.70 -11.43 0.44
C GLY A 77 1.59 -11.60 1.47
N VAL A 78 2.00 -12.08 2.64
CA VAL A 78 1.15 -12.32 3.80
C VAL A 78 1.30 -11.18 4.81
N SER A 79 0.17 -10.72 5.36
CA SER A 79 0.17 -9.69 6.38
C SER A 79 0.59 -10.28 7.73
N PHE A 80 1.72 -9.82 8.25
CA PHE A 80 2.19 -10.14 9.60
C PHE A 80 1.27 -9.58 10.69
N GLN A 81 0.62 -8.44 10.43
CA GLN A 81 -0.28 -7.78 11.38
C GLN A 81 -1.67 -8.43 11.46
N TYR A 82 -2.10 -9.17 10.43
CA TYR A 82 -3.41 -9.81 10.35
C TYR A 82 -3.32 -11.32 10.18
N ASN A 83 -2.63 -12.02 11.09
CA ASN A 83 -2.63 -13.49 11.19
C ASN A 83 -2.27 -14.22 9.89
N ASN A 84 -1.22 -13.77 9.18
CA ASN A 84 -0.69 -14.48 8.01
C ASN A 84 -1.68 -14.60 6.84
N ARG A 85 -2.72 -13.74 6.77
CA ARG A 85 -3.64 -13.66 5.62
C ARG A 85 -2.94 -13.05 4.42
N ALA A 86 -3.28 -13.51 3.22
CA ALA A 86 -2.84 -12.88 1.99
C ALA A 86 -3.30 -11.40 1.97
N VAL A 87 -2.38 -10.48 1.70
CA VAL A 87 -2.68 -9.04 1.63
C VAL A 87 -3.72 -8.77 0.54
N THR A 88 -3.73 -9.57 -0.53
CA THR A 88 -4.72 -9.54 -1.60
C THR A 88 -6.16 -9.69 -1.08
N ASP A 89 -6.39 -10.63 -0.15
CA ASP A 89 -7.74 -10.84 0.42
C ASP A 89 -8.16 -9.65 1.30
N ILE A 90 -7.22 -9.08 2.04
CA ILE A 90 -7.48 -7.88 2.87
C ILE A 90 -7.83 -6.68 1.98
N ILE A 91 -7.12 -6.52 0.86
CA ILE A 91 -7.42 -5.45 -0.11
C ILE A 91 -8.80 -5.66 -0.71
N LEU A 92 -9.13 -6.88 -1.15
CA LEU A 92 -10.43 -7.22 -1.72
C LEU A 92 -11.57 -6.94 -0.73
N ASP A 93 -11.41 -7.29 0.54
CA ASP A 93 -12.39 -7.00 1.60
C ASP A 93 -12.57 -5.49 1.82
N ARG A 94 -11.51 -4.69 1.63
CA ARG A 94 -11.57 -3.22 1.78
C ARG A 94 -12.06 -2.48 0.55
N LEU A 95 -12.12 -3.12 -0.62
CA LEU A 95 -12.61 -2.48 -1.86
C LEU A 95 -14.05 -2.00 -1.72
N GLY A 96 -14.94 -2.79 -1.10
CA GLY A 96 -16.35 -2.42 -0.92
C GLY A 96 -16.52 -1.11 -0.11
N PRO A 97 -16.00 -1.04 1.13
CA PRO A 97 -16.05 0.18 1.93
C PRO A 97 -15.37 1.38 1.26
N SER A 98 -14.21 1.19 0.62
CA SER A 98 -13.51 2.28 -0.09
C SER A 98 -14.30 2.82 -1.28
N ALA A 99 -14.98 1.95 -2.04
CA ALA A 99 -15.84 2.37 -3.14
C ALA A 99 -17.04 3.18 -2.64
N GLN A 100 -17.63 2.80 -1.51
CA GLN A 100 -18.74 3.53 -0.91
C GLN A 100 -18.32 4.93 -0.43
N LEU A 101 -17.18 5.03 0.25
CA LEU A 101 -16.61 6.32 0.65
C LEU A 101 -16.24 7.19 -0.56
N GLY A 102 -15.63 6.59 -1.59
CA GLY A 102 -15.32 7.29 -2.84
C GLY A 102 -16.56 7.83 -3.54
N ALA A 103 -17.63 7.04 -3.60
CA ALA A 103 -18.91 7.48 -4.18
C ALA A 103 -19.53 8.64 -3.39
N GLN A 104 -19.52 8.58 -2.06
CA GLN A 104 -20.01 9.68 -1.21
C GLN A 104 -19.17 10.96 -1.41
N ALA A 105 -17.84 10.82 -1.48
CA ALA A 105 -16.95 11.94 -1.73
C ALA A 105 -17.20 12.59 -3.10
N LEU A 106 -17.49 11.80 -4.13
CA LEU A 106 -17.86 12.32 -5.46
C LEU A 106 -19.19 13.07 -5.43
N ILE A 107 -20.20 12.56 -4.74
CA ILE A 107 -21.51 13.22 -4.64
C ILE A 107 -21.37 14.56 -3.90
N ILE A 108 -20.72 14.56 -2.74
CA ILE A 108 -20.52 15.79 -1.94
C ILE A 108 -19.63 16.78 -2.70
N GLY A 109 -18.54 16.29 -3.31
CA GLY A 109 -17.62 17.11 -4.07
C GLY A 109 -18.26 17.73 -5.31
N ALA A 110 -19.13 17.00 -6.01
CA ALA A 110 -19.89 17.53 -7.14
C ALA A 110 -20.87 18.61 -6.70
N ILE A 111 -21.64 18.37 -5.64
CA ILE A 111 -22.61 19.35 -5.12
C ILE A 111 -21.91 20.61 -4.63
N LEU A 112 -20.87 20.49 -3.80
CA LEU A 112 -20.11 21.64 -3.30
C LEU A 112 -19.38 22.37 -4.43
N GLY A 113 -18.85 21.62 -5.40
CA GLY A 113 -18.20 22.17 -6.58
C GLY A 113 -19.16 23.00 -7.43
N ASP A 114 -20.36 22.49 -7.68
CA ASP A 114 -21.40 23.21 -8.43
C ASP A 114 -21.91 24.44 -7.66
N TYR A 115 -22.10 24.34 -6.33
CA TYR A 115 -22.47 25.49 -5.50
C TYR A 115 -21.38 26.57 -5.48
N ALA A 116 -20.11 26.19 -5.32
CA ALA A 116 -18.99 27.13 -5.34
C ALA A 116 -18.84 27.79 -6.73
N ARG A 117 -19.04 27.01 -7.81
CA ARG A 117 -19.04 27.52 -9.17
C ARG A 117 -20.21 28.47 -9.42
N TYR A 118 -21.39 28.20 -8.84
CA TYR A 118 -22.56 29.06 -8.94
C TYR A 118 -22.38 30.39 -8.19
N ASP A 119 -21.90 30.38 -6.94
CA ASP A 119 -21.63 31.61 -6.17
C ASP A 119 -20.57 32.49 -6.86
N SER A 120 -19.54 31.87 -7.45
CA SER A 120 -18.52 32.60 -8.20
C SER A 120 -19.04 33.24 -9.49
N CYS A 121 -20.13 32.74 -10.06
CA CYS A 121 -20.74 33.28 -11.29
C CYS A 121 -21.82 34.35 -11.01
N ASN A 122 -22.38 34.37 -9.80
CA ASN A 122 -23.41 35.33 -9.37
C ASN A 122 -22.82 36.63 -8.78
N LYS A 123 -21.50 36.68 -8.53
CA LYS A 123 -20.76 37.85 -8.02
C LYS A 123 -20.12 38.73 -9.10
N THR A 124 -20.37 38.46 -10.38
CA THR A 124 -19.99 39.29 -11.54
C THR A 124 -21.24 39.79 -12.24
#